data_AF-A0A3M1WKT1-F1
#
_entry.id   AF-A0A3M1WKT1-F1
#
_cell.length_a   1.000
_cell.length_b   1.000
_cell.length_c   1.000
_cell.angle_alpha   90.00
_cell.angle_beta   90.00
_cell.angle_gamma   90.00
#
_symmetry.space_group_name_H-M   'P 1'
#
loop_
_entity.id
_entity.type
_entity.pdbx_description
1 polymer ?
#
loop_
_entity_poly.entity_id
_entity_poly.type
_entity_poly.pdbx_seq_one_letter_code
_entity_poly.pdbx_strand_id
1 'polypeptide(L)' 'MVTKEYGEVMRFLLHFREQYETEEEYRQFLLRAVRELVRDLRDFDVLISLQPEILRPSRPVARAS' A
#
# COMPACT_ATOMS: atom_id res chain seq x y z
N MET A 1 -22.05 -3.26 -3.38
CA MET A 1 -20.76 -2.54 -3.42
C MET A 1 -19.78 -3.34 -2.57
N VAL A 2 -18.72 -3.91 -3.16
CA VAL A 2 -17.68 -4.58 -2.36
C VAL A 2 -16.87 -3.49 -1.68
N THR A 3 -17.12 -3.24 -0.40
CA THR A 3 -16.26 -2.40 0.42
C THR A 3 -14.91 -3.10 0.53
N LYS A 4 -13.88 -2.59 -0.16
CA LYS A 4 -12.51 -3.05 0.05
C LYS A 4 -12.16 -2.81 1.51
N GLU A 5 -11.82 -3.88 2.23
CA GLU A 5 -11.30 -3.75 3.59
C GLU A 5 -9.85 -3.28 3.52
N TYR A 6 -9.65 -2.01 3.85
CA TYR A 6 -8.32 -1.43 3.98
C TYR A 6 -7.75 -1.71 5.37
N GLY A 7 -6.45 -1.99 5.45
CA GLY A 7 -5.70 -2.06 6.70
C GLY A 7 -5.55 -0.70 7.38
N GLU A 8 -5.10 -0.68 8.63
CA GLU A 8 -5.07 0.53 9.48
C GLU A 8 -4.30 1.69 8.87
N VAL A 9 -3.10 1.45 8.31
CA VAL A 9 -2.30 2.48 7.64
C VAL A 9 -3.07 3.12 6.48
N MET A 10 -3.74 2.31 5.66
CA MET A 10 -4.50 2.83 4.53
C MET A 10 -5.78 3.55 4.99
N ARG A 11 -6.43 3.11 6.08
CA ARG A 11 -7.56 3.84 6.68
C ARG A 11 -7.13 5.22 7.17
N PHE A 12 -5.96 5.32 7.80
CA PHE A 12 -5.38 6.60 8.20
C PHE A 12 -5.13 7.49 6.98
N LEU A 13 -4.52 6.95 5.91
CA LEU A 13 -4.27 7.74 4.69
C LEU A 13 -5.56 8.20 4.01
N LEU A 14 -6.60 7.34 3.99
CA LEU A 14 -7.92 7.66 3.45
C LEU A 14 -8.62 8.82 4.16
N HIS A 15 -8.34 9.03 5.45
CA HIS A 15 -8.88 10.17 6.19
C HIS A 15 -8.52 11.51 5.54
N PHE A 16 -7.38 11.60 4.84
CA PHE A 16 -6.92 12.81 4.19
C PHE A 16 -7.47 13.00 2.77
N ARG A 17 -8.28 12.07 2.24
CA ARG A 17 -8.75 12.13 0.85
C ARG A 17 -9.49 13.42 0.52
N GLU A 18 -10.29 13.93 1.44
CA GLU A 18 -11.11 15.14 1.25
C GLU A 18 -10.28 16.43 1.18
N GLN A 19 -8.99 16.38 1.55
CA GLN A 19 -8.07 17.53 1.50
C GLN A 19 -7.47 17.77 0.11
N TYR A 20 -7.73 16.88 -0.86
CA TYR A 20 -7.16 16.95 -2.20
C TYR A 20 -8.27 17.09 -3.24
N GLU A 21 -8.14 18.06 -4.13
CA GLU A 21 -9.13 18.35 -5.17
C GLU A 21 -9.13 17.25 -6.22
N THR A 22 -7.95 16.77 -6.60
CA THR A 22 -7.80 15.74 -7.64
C THR A 22 -7.34 14.40 -7.09
N GLU A 23 -7.69 13.32 -7.80
CA GLU A 23 -7.17 11.98 -7.49
C GLU A 23 -5.65 11.91 -7.66
N GLU A 24 -5.09 12.64 -8.63
CA GLU A 24 -3.66 12.64 -8.89
C GLU A 24 -2.87 13.28 -7.73
N GLU A 25 -3.32 14.41 -7.21
CA GLU A 25 -2.70 15.02 -6.02
C GLU A 25 -2.74 14.09 -4.82
N TYR A 26 -3.89 13.45 -4.59
CA TYR A 26 -4.01 12.46 -3.52
C TYR A 26 -3.08 11.26 -3.73
N ARG A 27 -2.91 10.80 -4.97
CA ARG A 27 -1.97 9.73 -5.33
C ARG A 27 -0.52 10.12 -5.06
N GLN A 28 -0.14 11.36 -5.36
CA GLN A 28 1.20 11.87 -5.05
C GLN A 28 1.42 11.95 -3.53
N PHE A 29 0.40 12.37 -2.77
CA PHE A 29 0.44 12.31 -1.30
C PHE A 29 0.67 10.89 -0.79
N LEU A 30 -0.11 9.92 -1.27
CA LEU A 30 0.05 8.51 -0.87
C LEU A 30 1.47 8.00 -1.14
N LEU A 31 2.00 8.28 -2.34
CA LEU A 31 3.36 7.88 -2.71
C LEU A 31 4.42 8.50 -1.79
N ARG A 32 4.26 9.79 -1.45
CA ARG A 32 5.16 10.48 -0.53
C ARG A 32 5.09 9.89 0.87
N ALA A 33 3.89 9.73 1.43
CA ALA A 33 3.68 9.18 2.77
C ALA A 33 4.25 7.76 2.91
N VAL A 34 4.08 6.91 1.89
CA VAL A 34 4.65 5.56 1.88
C VAL A 34 6.18 5.60 1.81
N ARG A 35 6.77 6.48 1.00
CA ARG A 35 8.24 6.62 0.93
C ARG A 35 8.84 7.11 2.25
N GLU A 36 8.19 8.07 2.90
CA GLU A 36 8.60 8.57 4.21
C GLU A 36 8.48 7.47 5.27
N LEU A 37 7.34 6.76 5.32
CA LEU A 37 7.17 5.61 6.21
C LEU A 37 8.25 4.54 6.01
N VAL A 38 8.54 4.16 4.75
CA VAL A 38 9.60 3.19 4.44
C VAL A 38 10.96 3.65 4.91
N ARG A 39 11.24 4.96 4.84
CA ARG A 39 12.49 5.52 5.36
C ARG A 39 12.52 5.43 6.88
N ASP A 40 11.48 5.88 7.56
CA ASP A 40 11.44 5.97 9.02
C ASP A 40 11.45 4.57 9.68
N LEU A 41 10.86 3.56 9.02
CA LEU A 41 10.93 2.17 9.46
C LEU A 41 12.35 1.58 9.49
N ARG A 42 13.28 2.15 8.70
CA ARG A 42 14.69 1.71 8.73
C ARG A 42 15.35 2.01 10.07
N ASP A 43 14.90 3.05 10.79
CA ASP A 43 15.40 3.38 12.12
C ASP A 43 15.03 2.31 13.17
N PHE A 44 14.08 1.43 12.82
CA PHE A 44 13.63 0.30 13.62
C PHE A 44 14.08 -1.05 13.03
N ASP A 45 15.05 -1.05 12.11
CA ASP A 45 15.51 -2.24 11.37
C ASP A 45 14.41 -2.98 10.58
N VAL A 46 13.30 -2.29 10.27
CA VAL A 46 12.20 -2.84 9.46
C VAL A 46 12.42 -2.50 7.99
N LEU A 47 12.65 -3.53 7.18
CA LEU A 47 12.79 -3.40 5.73
C LEU A 47 11.49 -3.81 5.02
N ILE A 48 10.87 -2.86 4.32
CA ILE A 48 9.72 -3.12 3.46
C ILE A 48 10.15 -3.17 1.99
N SER A 49 9.91 -4.30 1.33
CA SER A 49 9.97 -4.44 -0.12
C SER A 49 8.55 -4.43 -0.70
N LEU A 50 8.20 -3.39 -1.44
CA LEU A 50 6.94 -3.33 -2.18
C LEU A 50 7.09 -4.13 -3.48
N GLN A 51 6.51 -5.33 -3.53
CA GLN A 51 6.43 -6.10 -4.76
C GLN A 51 5.09 -5.83 -5.46
N PRO A 52 5.08 -5.34 -6.70
CA PRO A 52 3.86 -5.24 -7.49
C PRO A 52 3.16 -6.59 -7.59
N GLU A 53 1.84 -6.64 -7.42
CA GLU A 53 1.08 -7.90 -7.54
C GLU A 53 1.24 -8.56 -8.92
N ILE A 54 1.48 -7.79 -9.97
CA ILE A 54 1.83 -8.28 -11.32
C ILE A 54 3.06 -9.21 -11.32
N LEU A 55 3.96 -9.07 -10.35
CA LEU A 55 5.17 -9.86 -10.23
C LEU A 55 5.02 -11.03 -9.24
N ARG A 56 3.84 -11.26 -8.66
CA ARG A 56 3.62 -12.46 -7.85
C ARG A 56 3.55 -13.66 -8.80
N PRO A 57 4.48 -14.63 -8.72
CA PRO A 57 4.30 -15.87 -9.45
C PRO A 57 3.01 -16.51 -8.96
N SER A 58 2.10 -16.81 -9.89
CA SER A 58 0.90 -17.58 -9.62
C SER A 58 1.32 -18.82 -8.84
N ARG A 59 0.89 -18.95 -7.58
CA ARG A 59 1.17 -20.15 -6.77
C ARG A 59 0.77 -21.36 -7.62
N PRO A 60 1.68 -22.30 -7.95
CA PRO A 60 1.28 -23.50 -8.65
C PRO A 60 0.28 -24.22 -7.74
N VAL A 61 -0.95 -24.37 -8.24
CA VAL A 61 -1.98 -25.18 -7.58
C VAL A 61 -1.39 -26.57 -7.47
N ALA A 62 -1.07 -27.01 -6.25
CA ALA A 62 -0.63 -28.37 -6.00
C ALA A 62 -1.73 -29.29 -6.53
N ARG A 63 -1.48 -29.96 -7.66
CA ARG A 63 -2.35 -31.03 -8.13
C ARG A 63 -2.23 -32.15 -7.09
N ALA A 64 -3.28 -32.31 -6.30
CA ALA A 64 -3.45 -33.48 -5.45
C ALA A 64 -3.32 -34.72 -6.35
N SER A 65 -2.38 -35.59 -6.00
CA SER A 65 -2.26 -36.95 -6.54
C SER A 65 -3.03 -37.90 -5.65
#